data_AF-A0A6G7PYT0-F1
#
_entry.id   AF-A0A6G7PYT0-F1
#
_cell.length_a   1.000
_cell.length_b   1.000
_cell.length_c   1.000
_cell.angle_alpha   90.00
_cell.angle_beta   90.00
_cell.angle_gamma   90.00
#
_symmetry.space_group_name_H-M   'P 1'
#
loop_
_entity.id
_entity.type
_entity.pdbx_description
1 polymer ?
#
loop_
_entity_poly.entity_id
_entity_poly.type
_entity_poly.pdbx_seq_one_letter_code
_entity_poly.pdbx_strand_id
1 'polypeptide(L)'
;MGLLGAIFLIWNLFSPYGLLRYYQLKARVAELSQEVALLRQDCQDLKQRITLLKNDRTYIEKVARQRYGLVKNNEILYQFPQK
;
A
#
# COMPACT_ATOMS: atom_id res chain seq x y z
N MET A 1 -54.48 3.17 15.05
CA MET A 1 -53.69 3.00 13.81
C MET A 1 -52.35 3.74 13.81
N GLY A 2 -52.25 4.98 14.32
CA GLY A 2 -50.98 5.73 14.32
C GLY A 2 -49.84 5.16 15.19
N LEU A 3 -50.16 4.62 16.37
CA LEU A 3 -49.18 4.07 17.31
C LEU A 3 -48.46 2.82 16.77
N LEU A 4 -49.19 1.94 16.08
CA LEU A 4 -48.62 0.74 15.45
C LEU A 4 -47.69 1.12 14.29
N GLY A 5 -48.02 2.15 13.52
CA GLY A 5 -47.15 2.66 12.46
C GLY A 5 -45.84 3.26 13.00
N ALA A 6 -45.92 4.00 14.11
CA ALA A 6 -44.73 4.56 14.76
C ALA A 6 -43.80 3.46 15.30
N ILE A 7 -44.36 2.43 15.93
CA ILE A 7 -43.59 1.27 16.42
C ILE A 7 -42.94 0.54 15.25
N PHE A 8 -43.66 0.33 14.14
CA PHE A 8 -43.12 -0.30 12.94
C PHE A 8 -41.96 0.49 12.33
N LEU A 9 -42.05 1.82 12.27
CA LEU A 9 -40.99 2.69 11.78
C LEU A 9 -39.74 2.65 12.69
N ILE A 10 -39.94 2.69 14.01
CA ILE A 10 -38.84 2.56 14.97
C ILE A 10 -38.17 1.20 14.85
N TRP A 11 -38.96 0.12 14.70
CA TRP A 11 -38.43 -1.22 14.49
C TRP A 11 -37.65 -1.34 13.18
N ASN A 12 -38.13 -0.74 12.09
CA ASN A 12 -37.44 -0.77 10.81
C ASN A 12 -36.13 0.02 10.85
N LEU A 13 -36.12 1.14 11.59
CA LEU A 13 -34.95 2.01 11.73
C LEU A 13 -33.88 1.44 12.67
N PHE A 14 -34.29 0.78 13.77
CA PHE A 14 -33.40 0.19 14.78
C PHE A 14 -33.17 -1.32 14.62
N SER A 15 -33.74 -1.96 13.61
CA SER A 15 -33.54 -3.39 13.34
C SER A 15 -32.08 -3.67 12.92
N PRO A 16 -31.53 -4.85 13.28
CA PRO A 16 -30.21 -5.30 12.83
C PRO A 16 -30.03 -5.39 11.30
N TYR A 17 -31.12 -5.31 10.53
CA TYR A 17 -31.14 -5.21 9.06
C TYR A 17 -31.58 -3.84 8.53
N GLY A 18 -31.70 -2.84 9.42
CA GLY A 18 -32.21 -1.51 9.09
C GLY A 18 -31.28 -0.70 8.18
N LEU A 19 -31.84 0.37 7.61
CA LEU A 19 -31.15 1.24 6.64
C LEU A 19 -29.84 1.81 7.17
N LEU A 20 -29.74 2.08 8.48
CA LEU A 20 -28.53 2.61 9.10
C LEU A 20 -27.31 1.71 8.87
N ARG A 21 -27.48 0.39 8.99
CA ARG A 21 -26.40 -0.57 8.80
C ARG A 21 -25.96 -0.65 7.34
N TYR A 22 -26.90 -0.51 6.41
CA TYR A 22 -26.60 -0.42 4.98
C TYR A 22 -25.75 0.80 4.66
N TYR A 23 -26.11 1.98 5.20
CA TYR A 23 -25.31 3.21 5.01
C TYR A 23 -23.90 3.09 5.61
N GLN A 24 -23.79 2.52 6.81
CA GLN A 24 -22.48 2.27 7.43
C GLN A 24 -21.63 1.30 6.60
N LEU A 25 -22.24 0.23 6.07
CA LEU A 25 -21.52 -0.74 5.23
C LEU A 25 -21.09 -0.09 3.92
N LYS A 26 -21.95 0.70 3.28
CA LYS A 26 -21.63 1.45 2.08
C LYS A 26 -20.48 2.43 2.31
N ALA A 27 -20.47 3.13 3.45
CA ALA A 27 -19.39 4.02 3.84
C ALA A 27 -18.06 3.25 4.01
N ARG A 28 -18.07 2.11 4.72
CA ARG A 28 -16.87 1.27 4.87
C ARG A 28 -16.36 0.75 3.54
N VAL A 29 -17.24 0.32 2.64
CA VAL A 29 -16.85 -0.13 1.29
C VAL A 29 -16.20 1.01 0.52
N ALA A 30 -16.75 2.22 0.60
CA ALA A 30 -16.16 3.39 -0.05
C ALA A 30 -14.76 3.72 0.50
N GLU A 31 -14.61 3.72 1.83
CA GLU A 31 -13.33 3.94 2.50
C GLU A 31 -12.28 2.89 2.10
N LEU A 32 -12.64 1.60 2.17
CA LEU A 32 -11.75 0.51 1.76
C LEU A 32 -11.37 0.60 0.28
N SER A 33 -12.30 1.03 -0.58
CA SER A 33 -12.02 1.22 -2.01
C SER A 33 -11.02 2.34 -2.26
N GLN A 34 -11.07 3.43 -1.47
CA GLN A 34 -10.11 4.51 -1.53
C GLN A 34 -8.74 4.05 -1.04
N GLU A 35 -8.68 3.32 0.07
CA GLU A 35 -7.43 2.75 0.59
C GLU A 35 -6.77 1.82 -0.42
N VAL A 36 -7.54 0.94 -1.06
CA VAL A 36 -7.04 0.06 -2.14
C VAL A 36 -6.53 0.88 -3.33
N ALA A 37 -7.19 1.98 -3.69
CA ALA A 37 -6.74 2.85 -4.77
C ALA A 37 -5.39 3.51 -4.44
N LEU A 38 -5.23 4.03 -3.23
CA LEU A 38 -3.98 4.61 -2.74
C LEU A 38 -2.85 3.58 -2.71
N LEU A 39 -3.09 2.40 -2.11
CA LEU A 39 -2.10 1.32 -2.08
C LEU A 39 -1.67 0.85 -3.47
N ARG A 40 -2.61 0.81 -4.43
CA ARG A 40 -2.29 0.48 -5.82
C ARG A 40 -1.39 1.52 -6.45
N GLN A 41 -1.65 2.80 -6.19
CA GLN A 41 -0.84 3.90 -6.69
C GLN A 41 0.58 3.85 -6.11
N ASP A 42 0.71 3.60 -4.81
CA ASP A 42 2.00 3.43 -4.13
C ASP A 42 2.76 2.21 -4.67
N CYS A 43 2.07 1.09 -4.90
CA CYS A 43 2.68 -0.08 -5.51
C CYS A 43 3.19 0.19 -6.94
N GLN A 44 2.50 1.03 -7.72
CA GLN A 44 2.95 1.42 -9.05
C GLN A 44 4.19 2.30 -8.97
N ASP A 45 4.22 3.30 -8.08
CA ASP A 45 5.39 4.15 -7.87
C ASP A 45 6.60 3.33 -7.42
N LEU A 46 6.43 2.44 -6.43
CA LEU A 46 7.50 1.56 -5.97
C LEU A 46 8.01 0.65 -7.10
N LYS A 47 7.13 0.09 -7.93
CA LYS A 47 7.54 -0.73 -9.07
C LYS A 47 8.33 0.07 -10.11
N GLN A 48 7.94 1.31 -10.38
CA GLN A 48 8.70 2.19 -11.26
C GLN A 48 10.08 2.48 -10.68
N ARG A 49 10.15 2.81 -9.39
CA ARG A 49 11.42 3.03 -8.69
C ARG A 49 12.31 1.79 -8.70
N ILE A 50 11.76 0.61 -8.46
CA ILE A 50 12.49 -0.67 -8.56
C ILE A 50 12.99 -0.88 -9.99
N THR A 51 12.19 -0.57 -11.01
CA THR A 51 12.58 -0.71 -12.41
C THR A 51 13.74 0.22 -12.75
N LEU A 52 13.68 1.47 -12.30
CA LEU A 52 14.78 2.44 -12.43
C LEU A 52 16.05 1.94 -11.71
N LEU A 53 15.91 1.45 -10.48
CA LEU A 53 17.00 0.90 -9.66
C LEU A 53 17.61 -0.39 -10.25
N LYS A 54 16.80 -1.23 -10.89
CA LYS A 54 17.23 -2.51 -11.47
C LYS A 54 17.83 -2.39 -12.86
N ASN A 55 17.29 -1.49 -13.70
CA ASN A 55 17.75 -1.34 -15.07
C ASN A 55 19.06 -0.53 -15.16
N ASP A 56 19.41 0.22 -14.11
CA ASP A 56 20.67 0.93 -14.05
C ASP A 56 21.78 0.01 -13.49
N ARG A 57 22.34 -0.82 -14.37
CA ARG A 57 23.44 -1.76 -14.08
C ARG A 57 24.62 -1.08 -13.38
N THR A 58 24.82 0.21 -13.67
CA THR A 58 25.80 1.11 -13.07
C THR A 58 25.52 1.40 -11.59
N TYR A 59 24.24 1.56 -11.21
CA TYR A 59 23.85 1.77 -9.82
C TYR A 59 24.06 0.51 -8.99
N ILE A 60 23.70 -0.66 -9.52
CA ILE A 60 23.95 -1.95 -8.86
C ILE A 60 25.46 -2.17 -8.67
N GLU A 61 26.27 -1.90 -9.70
CA GLU A 61 27.74 -2.00 -9.62
C GLU A 61 28.32 -1.04 -8.58
N LYS A 62 27.80 0.18 -8.48
CA LYS A 62 28.21 1.16 -7.46
C LYS A 62 27.88 0.68 -6.04
N VAL A 63 26.66 0.17 -5.80
CA VAL A 63 26.26 -0.34 -4.48
C VAL A 63 27.04 -1.59 -4.10
N ALA A 64 27.26 -2.52 -5.04
CA ALA A 64 28.06 -3.72 -4.83
C ALA A 64 29.51 -3.39 -4.43
N ARG A 65 30.12 -2.41 -5.10
CA ARG A 65 31.47 -1.92 -4.78
C ARG A 65 31.54 -1.18 -3.45
N GLN A 66 30.60 -0.27 -3.17
CA GLN A 66 30.66 0.60 -1.98
C GLN A 66 30.21 -0.09 -0.68
N ARG A 67 29.14 -0.89 -0.71
CA ARG A 67 28.59 -1.52 0.50
C ARG A 67 29.16 -2.90 0.79
N TYR A 68 29.51 -3.66 -0.25
CA TYR A 68 29.90 -5.07 -0.12
C TYR A 68 31.34 -5.34 -0.56
N GLY A 69 32.05 -4.33 -1.10
CA GLY A 69 33.42 -4.51 -1.59
C GLY A 69 33.53 -5.49 -2.76
N LEU A 70 32.42 -5.81 -3.42
CA LEU A 70 32.38 -6.79 -4.50
C LEU A 70 33.02 -6.20 -5.75
N VAL A 71 33.95 -6.96 -6.33
CA VAL A 71 34.67 -6.66 -7.58
C VAL A 71 34.39 -7.75 -8.60
N LYS A 72 34.43 -7.44 -9.90
CA LYS A 72 34.28 -8.47 -10.94
C LYS A 72 35.44 -9.45 -10.85
N ASN A 73 35.25 -10.68 -11.36
CA ASN A 73 36.29 -11.73 -11.35
C ASN A 73 37.62 -11.33 -12.02
N ASN A 74 37.65 -10.23 -12.79
CA ASN A 74 38.82 -9.72 -13.48
C ASN A 74 39.33 -8.37 -12.91
N GLU A 75 38.96 -8.01 -11.68
CA GLU A 75 39.35 -6.77 -11.00
C GLU A 75 40.01 -7.06 -9.63
N ILE A 76 41.01 -6.26 -9.26
CA ILE A 76 41.76 -6.38 -8.00
C ILE A 76 41.34 -5.22 -7.08
N LEU A 77 40.83 -5.53 -5.88
CA LEU A 77 40.45 -4.53 -4.88
C LEU A 77 41.67 -4.09 -4.07
N TYR A 78 42.08 -2.82 -4.19
CA TYR A 78 43.11 -2.22 -3.35
C TYR A 78 42.46 -1.55 -2.12
N GLN A 79 42.60 -2.15 -0.94
CA GLN A 79 42.21 -1.52 0.33
C GLN A 79 43.42 -0.79 0.93
N PHE A 80 43.27 0.52 1.13
CA PHE A 80 44.28 1.31 1.84
C PHE A 80 43.90 1.37 3.32
N PRO A 81 44.84 1.11 4.25
CA PRO A 81 44.57 1.32 5.67
C PRO A 81 44.26 2.80 5.92
N GLN A 82 43.14 3.08 6.59
CA GLN A 82 42.90 4.42 7.11
C GLN A 82 43.94 4.72 8.20
N LYS A 83 44.55 5.90 8.08
CA LYS A 83 45.65 6.38 8.90
C LYS A 83 45.21 6.70 10.32
#